data_AF-A0A8D8F096-F1
#
_entry.id   AF-A0A8D8F096-F1
#
_cell.length_a   1.000
_cell.length_b   1.000
_cell.length_c   1.000
_cell.angle_alpha   90.00
_cell.angle_beta   90.00
_cell.angle_gamma   90.00
#
_symmetry.space_group_name_H-M   'P 1'
#
loop_
_entity.id
_entity.type
_entity.pdbx_description
1 polymer ?
#
loop_
_entity_poly.entity_id
_entity_poly.type
_entity_poly.pdbx_seq_one_letter_code
_entity_poly.pdbx_strand_id
1 'polypeptide(L)'
;MNRLTKIFQPTLIVPKNAVVKNQDVTSKSQRLMLEQGLIRQAGNGTFYLMPLLQRSLQKAVDLVDHFMQRHASAQKLTLPILTAASLWRQSGRLESAGPELMRTTDRHGKQQILGPTHEESITALVASISPVSYRAFPLRLYQISTKFRDEMKPRFGLMRAKEFLMKDLYTFDVGRGEARETYEEVNEAYRKLFDAVGVGYVKVRGDTGTIGGSESHEYHFPSEVGEDQLVCCGECGMGWNQEMFGGCERCGGANVSRQAGIEVAHAFILDDKYSKTMGAKFLAKNGKPETLQMGCYGIGVTRLLAAGVEV
;
A
#
# COMPACT_ATOMS: atom_id res chain seq x y z
N MET A 1 -23.21 -26.76 -7.58
CA MET A 1 -24.47 -26.04 -7.26
C MET A 1 -24.33 -25.35 -5.90
N ASN A 2 -24.12 -24.03 -5.89
CA ASN A 2 -23.91 -23.27 -4.64
C ASN A 2 -25.27 -22.91 -4.03
N ARG A 3 -25.70 -23.61 -2.98
CA ARG A 3 -26.93 -23.27 -2.24
C ARG A 3 -26.61 -22.22 -1.17
N LEU A 4 -27.47 -21.21 -1.02
CA LEU A 4 -27.34 -20.18 0.03
C LEU A 4 -27.29 -20.79 1.44
N THR A 5 -27.98 -21.92 1.67
CA THR A 5 -27.95 -22.66 2.93
C THR A 5 -26.57 -23.19 3.33
N LYS A 6 -25.59 -23.17 2.41
CA LYS A 6 -24.20 -23.58 2.66
C LYS A 6 -23.23 -22.39 2.75
N ILE A 7 -23.74 -21.16 2.71
CA ILE A 7 -22.94 -19.94 2.79
C ILE A 7 -23.26 -19.24 4.10
N PHE A 8 -22.24 -18.99 4.92
CA PHE A 8 -22.39 -18.14 6.10
C PHE A 8 -22.36 -16.67 5.68
N GLN A 9 -23.53 -16.04 5.66
CA GLN A 9 -23.71 -14.62 5.36
C GLN A 9 -24.75 -14.03 6.32
N PRO A 10 -24.34 -13.50 7.48
CA PRO A 10 -25.25 -12.92 8.46
C PRO A 10 -25.63 -11.49 8.02
N THR A 11 -26.53 -11.38 7.04
CA THR A 11 -27.09 -10.08 6.63
C THR A 11 -27.87 -9.46 7.78
N LEU A 12 -27.68 -8.17 8.04
CA LEU A 12 -28.47 -7.44 9.03
C LEU A 12 -29.87 -7.20 8.47
N ILE A 13 -30.85 -7.90 9.03
CA ILE A 13 -32.26 -7.68 8.71
C ILE A 13 -32.80 -6.71 9.74
N VAL A 14 -33.11 -5.48 9.31
CA VAL A 14 -33.77 -4.47 10.14
C VAL A 14 -35.28 -4.74 10.10
N PRO A 15 -35.94 -5.07 11.23
CA PRO A 15 -37.39 -5.22 11.28
C PRO A 15 -38.10 -3.93 10.86
N LYS A 16 -39.29 -4.04 10.23
CA LYS A 16 -40.02 -2.92 9.61
C LYS A 16 -40.32 -1.69 10.50
N ASN A 17 -40.09 -1.75 11.81
CA ASN A 17 -40.31 -0.63 12.74
C ASN A 17 -39.16 -0.44 13.75
N ALA A 18 -38.00 -1.07 13.52
CA ALA A 18 -36.87 -0.96 14.43
C ALA A 18 -36.09 0.34 14.17
N VAL A 19 -35.94 1.18 15.20
CA VAL A 19 -34.98 2.29 15.16
C VAL A 19 -33.59 1.69 15.37
N VAL A 20 -32.87 1.50 14.27
CA VAL A 20 -31.45 1.13 14.34
C VAL A 20 -30.71 2.35 14.85
N LYS A 21 -30.11 2.26 16.05
CA LYS A 21 -29.08 3.21 16.44
C LYS A 21 -27.93 3.01 15.46
N ASN A 22 -27.73 3.95 14.53
CA ASN A 22 -26.55 4.02 13.69
C ASN A 22 -25.34 4.19 14.63
N GLN A 23 -24.73 3.09 15.05
CA GLN A 23 -23.46 3.14 15.76
C GLN A 23 -22.36 3.37 14.72
N ASP A 24 -21.66 4.49 14.85
CA ASP A 24 -20.33 4.76 14.29
C ASP A 24 -20.11 4.34 12.82
N VAL A 25 -21.13 4.48 11.99
CA VAL A 25 -21.03 4.34 10.53
C VAL A 25 -20.50 5.65 9.98
N THR A 26 -19.34 5.58 9.35
CA THR A 26 -18.58 6.75 8.88
C THR A 26 -18.49 6.84 7.35
N SER A 27 -18.84 5.77 6.63
CA SER A 27 -18.86 5.74 5.15
C SER A 27 -19.95 4.82 4.59
N LYS A 28 -20.30 4.99 3.31
CA LYS A 28 -21.29 4.16 2.60
C LYS A 28 -20.81 2.71 2.51
N SER A 29 -19.53 2.50 2.18
CA SER A 29 -18.89 1.19 2.10
C SER A 29 -18.93 0.45 3.43
N GLN A 30 -18.60 1.11 4.54
CA GLN A 30 -18.68 0.51 5.88
C GLN A 30 -20.10 0.03 6.17
N ARG A 31 -21.10 0.87 5.91
CA ARG A 31 -22.52 0.53 6.10
C ARG A 31 -22.92 -0.70 5.29
N LEU A 32 -22.70 -0.65 3.98
CA LEU A 32 -23.11 -1.71 3.07
C LEU A 32 -22.39 -3.02 3.40
N MET A 33 -21.10 -2.99 3.72
CA MET A 33 -20.35 -4.18 4.09
C MET A 33 -20.83 -4.80 5.40
N LEU A 34 -21.25 -4.00 6.38
CA LEU A 34 -21.85 -4.51 7.62
C LEU A 34 -23.26 -5.08 7.38
N GLU A 35 -24.11 -4.34 6.67
CA GLU A 35 -25.50 -4.74 6.39
C GLU A 35 -25.57 -6.02 5.55
N GLN A 36 -24.69 -6.17 4.57
CA GLN A 36 -24.64 -7.35 3.70
C GLN A 36 -23.88 -8.54 4.31
N GLY A 37 -23.42 -8.42 5.56
CA GLY A 37 -22.68 -9.48 6.25
C GLY A 37 -21.35 -9.81 5.58
N LEU A 38 -20.66 -8.81 5.01
CA LEU A 38 -19.35 -8.91 4.37
C LEU A 38 -18.21 -8.71 5.37
N ILE A 39 -18.40 -7.85 6.36
CA ILE A 39 -17.49 -7.66 7.49
C ILE A 39 -18.25 -7.70 8.81
N ARG A 40 -17.54 -7.99 9.89
CA ARG A 40 -18.02 -7.75 11.26
C ARG A 40 -16.88 -7.22 12.12
N GLN A 41 -17.14 -6.24 12.96
CA GLN A 41 -16.12 -5.69 13.84
C GLN A 41 -15.68 -6.73 14.89
N ALA A 42 -14.37 -6.95 14.99
CA ALA A 42 -13.75 -7.83 15.99
C ALA A 42 -13.25 -7.01 17.20
N GLY A 43 -12.73 -5.82 16.93
CA GLY A 43 -12.25 -4.86 17.93
C GLY A 43 -12.12 -3.47 17.30
N ASN A 44 -11.51 -2.52 18.02
CA ASN A 44 -11.32 -1.18 17.48
C ASN A 44 -10.32 -1.22 16.30
N GLY A 45 -10.82 -1.00 15.07
CA GLY A 45 -10.03 -1.05 13.85
C GLY A 45 -9.64 -2.46 13.38
N THR A 46 -10.26 -3.52 13.89
CA THR A 46 -10.05 -4.91 13.42
C THR A 46 -11.38 -5.55 13.03
N PHE A 47 -11.36 -6.35 11.96
CA PHE A 47 -12.58 -6.86 11.32
C PHE A 47 -12.45 -8.34 10.98
N TYR A 48 -13.52 -9.10 11.23
CA TYR A 48 -13.74 -10.40 10.62
C TYR A 48 -14.14 -10.19 9.15
N LEU A 49 -13.37 -10.77 8.23
CA LEU A 49 -13.73 -10.81 6.81
C LEU A 49 -14.60 -12.05 6.55
N MET A 50 -15.84 -11.83 6.16
CA MET A 50 -16.84 -12.89 6.05
C MET A 50 -16.65 -13.68 4.74
N PRO A 51 -17.17 -14.92 4.62
CA PRO A 51 -16.86 -15.80 3.49
C PRO A 51 -17.09 -15.20 2.09
N LEU A 52 -18.12 -14.36 1.91
CA LEU A 52 -18.34 -13.69 0.63
C LEU A 52 -17.28 -12.63 0.33
N LEU A 53 -16.91 -11.83 1.32
CA LEU A 53 -15.85 -10.85 1.14
C LEU A 53 -14.49 -11.54 0.94
N GLN A 54 -14.23 -12.65 1.64
CA GLN A 54 -13.01 -13.43 1.46
C GLN A 54 -12.87 -13.93 0.01
N ARG A 55 -13.97 -14.28 -0.67
CA ARG A 55 -13.95 -14.63 -2.10
C ARG A 55 -13.59 -13.43 -2.97
N SER A 56 -14.12 -12.24 -2.68
CA SER A 56 -13.76 -11.01 -3.39
C SER A 56 -12.32 -10.60 -3.11
N LEU A 57 -11.84 -10.79 -1.89
CA LEU A 57 -10.44 -10.58 -1.50
C LEU A 57 -9.51 -11.51 -2.27
N GLN A 58 -9.84 -12.80 -2.37
CA GLN A 58 -9.04 -13.73 -3.16
C GLN A 58 -8.97 -13.30 -4.64
N LYS A 59 -10.09 -12.86 -5.24
CA LYS A 59 -10.08 -12.33 -6.61
C LYS A 59 -9.19 -11.11 -6.76
N ALA A 60 -9.21 -10.19 -5.79
CA ALA A 60 -8.34 -9.02 -5.80
C ALA A 60 -6.86 -9.42 -5.66
N VAL A 61 -6.55 -10.39 -4.80
CA VAL A 61 -5.21 -10.98 -4.65
C VAL A 61 -4.74 -11.61 -5.96
N ASP A 62 -5.58 -12.44 -6.59
CA ASP A 62 -5.26 -13.11 -7.86
C ASP A 62 -5.02 -12.09 -8.99
N LEU A 63 -5.82 -11.02 -9.03
CA LEU A 63 -5.67 -9.94 -9.99
C LEU A 63 -4.35 -9.18 -9.77
N VAL A 64 -4.06 -8.80 -8.53
CA VAL A 64 -2.80 -8.13 -8.17
C VAL A 64 -1.60 -9.03 -8.52
N ASP A 65 -1.64 -10.30 -8.15
CA ASP A 65 -0.58 -11.27 -8.49
C ASP A 65 -0.36 -11.36 -10.01
N HIS A 66 -1.45 -11.43 -10.79
CA HIS A 66 -1.38 -11.46 -12.24
C HIS A 66 -0.62 -10.25 -12.80
N PHE A 67 -0.97 -9.03 -12.38
CA PHE A 67 -0.32 -7.82 -12.88
C PHE A 67 1.13 -7.67 -12.38
N MET A 68 1.42 -8.01 -11.13
CA MET A 68 2.78 -7.96 -10.62
C MET A 68 3.70 -8.94 -11.35
N GLN A 69 3.24 -10.15 -11.62
CA GLN A 69 4.06 -11.17 -12.29
C GLN A 69 4.17 -10.94 -13.80
N ARG A 70 3.07 -10.60 -14.48
CA ARG A 70 3.01 -10.51 -15.94
C ARG A 70 3.40 -9.15 -16.50
N HIS A 71 3.18 -8.08 -15.75
CA HIS A 71 3.39 -6.71 -16.23
C HIS A 71 4.50 -5.97 -15.50
N ALA A 72 4.74 -6.25 -14.21
CA ALA A 72 5.89 -5.69 -13.49
C ALA A 72 7.12 -6.61 -13.48
N SER A 73 7.03 -7.83 -14.02
CA SER A 73 8.09 -8.85 -13.96
C SER A 73 8.60 -9.12 -12.54
N ALA A 74 7.70 -9.04 -11.56
CA ALA A 74 8.02 -9.18 -10.14
C ALA A 74 7.78 -10.60 -9.63
N GLN A 75 8.60 -11.00 -8.67
CA GLN A 75 8.56 -12.33 -8.05
C GLN A 75 7.95 -12.26 -6.66
N LYS A 76 7.03 -13.17 -6.38
CA LYS A 76 6.34 -13.24 -5.09
C LYS A 76 7.20 -13.98 -4.07
N LEU A 77 7.30 -13.44 -2.87
CA LEU A 77 7.91 -14.08 -1.71
C LEU A 77 7.07 -13.80 -0.45
N THR A 78 7.53 -14.28 0.69
CA THR A 78 6.91 -14.01 1.99
C THR A 78 7.97 -13.55 2.97
N LEU A 79 7.79 -12.35 3.53
CA LEU A 79 8.63 -11.84 4.61
C LEU A 79 7.96 -12.11 5.96
N PRO A 80 8.74 -12.28 7.04
CA PRO A 80 8.19 -12.36 8.38
C PRO A 80 7.36 -11.12 8.73
N ILE A 81 6.18 -11.34 9.34
CA ILE A 81 5.36 -10.24 9.87
C ILE A 81 6.05 -9.61 11.09
N LEU A 82 6.69 -10.43 11.91
CA LEU A 82 7.49 -10.00 13.05
C LEU A 82 8.91 -9.70 12.59
N THR A 83 9.31 -8.44 12.71
CA THR A 83 10.65 -7.96 12.35
C THR A 83 11.41 -7.52 13.59
N ALA A 84 12.72 -7.76 13.64
CA ALA A 84 13.52 -7.38 14.79
C ALA A 84 13.62 -5.85 14.92
N ALA A 85 13.44 -5.31 16.12
CA ALA A 85 13.57 -3.87 16.36
C ALA A 85 14.97 -3.33 16.01
N SER A 86 16.00 -4.18 16.01
CA SER A 86 17.36 -3.81 15.58
C SER A 86 17.42 -3.38 14.11
N LEU A 87 16.63 -3.98 13.21
CA LEU A 87 16.58 -3.59 11.80
C LEU A 87 15.98 -2.18 11.64
N TRP A 88 14.90 -1.90 12.35
CA TRP A 88 14.26 -0.58 12.38
C TRP A 88 15.15 0.49 13.01
N ARG A 89 15.98 0.12 13.99
CA ARG A 89 16.98 1.02 14.56
C ARG A 89 18.09 1.32 13.55
N GLN A 90 18.51 0.33 12.78
CA GLN A 90 19.53 0.51 11.74
C GLN A 90 19.10 1.48 10.63
N SER A 91 17.81 1.48 10.27
CA SER A 91 17.25 2.46 9.32
C SER A 91 16.94 3.83 9.95
N GLY A 92 17.00 3.95 11.29
CA GLY A 92 16.58 5.15 12.03
C GLY A 92 15.06 5.35 12.10
N ARG A 93 14.27 4.34 11.70
CA ARG A 93 12.79 4.41 11.70
C ARG A 93 12.15 3.97 13.00
N LEU A 94 12.87 3.26 13.87
CA LEU A 94 12.33 2.83 15.16
C LEU A 94 11.88 4.02 16.03
N GLU A 95 12.63 5.11 16.02
CA GLU A 95 12.35 6.31 16.80
C GLU A 95 11.41 7.27 16.07
N SER A 96 11.50 7.37 14.73
CA SER A 96 10.71 8.32 13.94
C SER A 96 9.30 7.84 13.56
N ALA A 97 9.03 6.53 13.60
CA ALA A 97 7.71 5.98 13.25
C ALA A 97 6.59 6.29 14.26
N GLY A 98 6.93 6.86 15.43
CA GLY A 98 5.94 7.31 16.41
C GLY A 98 5.07 6.19 17.01
N PRO A 99 3.89 6.54 17.55
CA PRO A 99 3.01 5.61 18.26
C PRO A 99 2.29 4.62 17.35
N GLU A 100 2.24 4.85 16.04
CA GLU A 100 1.59 3.95 15.07
C GLU A 100 2.32 2.60 14.92
N LEU A 101 3.59 2.55 15.34
CA LEU A 101 4.41 1.34 15.25
C LEU A 101 4.07 0.37 16.39
N MET A 102 3.32 -0.68 16.09
CA MET A 102 3.02 -1.75 17.05
C MET A 102 4.26 -2.55 17.42
N ARG A 103 4.55 -2.65 18.73
CA ARG A 103 5.71 -3.35 19.29
C ARG A 103 5.26 -4.50 20.17
N THR A 104 6.04 -5.57 20.17
CA THR A 104 5.88 -6.70 21.08
C THR A 104 7.24 -7.16 21.60
N THR A 105 7.25 -7.95 22.67
CA THR A 105 8.46 -8.49 23.26
C THR A 105 8.32 -10.00 23.38
N ASP A 106 9.30 -10.75 22.89
CA ASP A 106 9.29 -12.20 23.03
C ASP A 106 9.60 -12.64 24.47
N ARG A 107 9.47 -13.95 24.73
CA ARG A 107 9.76 -14.52 26.06
C ARG A 107 11.22 -14.40 26.52
N HIS A 108 12.12 -13.99 25.64
CA HIS A 108 13.53 -13.75 25.94
C HIS A 108 13.84 -12.26 26.08
N GLY A 109 12.83 -11.39 26.10
CA GLY A 109 13.00 -9.95 26.26
C GLY A 109 13.41 -9.23 24.97
N LYS A 110 13.37 -9.89 23.80
CA LYS A 110 13.72 -9.25 22.53
C LYS A 110 12.54 -8.49 21.97
N GLN A 111 12.73 -7.21 21.68
CA GLN A 111 11.73 -6.37 21.04
C GLN A 111 11.58 -6.70 19.55
N GLN A 112 10.34 -6.88 19.14
CA GLN A 112 9.92 -7.13 17.77
C GLN A 112 8.84 -6.13 17.36
N ILE A 113 8.75 -5.90 16.06
CA ILE A 113 7.82 -4.97 15.44
C ILE A 113 6.87 -5.78 14.58
N LEU A 114 5.57 -5.56 14.76
CA LEU A 114 4.56 -6.02 13.81
C LEU A 114 4.63 -5.08 12.61
N GLY A 115 5.13 -5.58 11.48
CA GLY A 115 5.50 -4.75 10.33
C GLY A 115 4.32 -3.95 9.75
N PRO A 116 4.36 -2.60 9.79
CA PRO A 116 3.44 -1.75 9.01
C PRO A 116 3.84 -1.70 7.53
N THR A 117 5.09 -2.06 7.23
CA THR A 117 5.77 -2.19 5.94
C THR A 117 7.09 -2.96 6.18
N HIS A 118 7.85 -3.23 5.11
CA HIS A 118 8.95 -4.19 5.10
C HIS A 118 10.24 -3.69 4.42
N GLU A 119 10.46 -2.37 4.25
CA GLU A 119 11.69 -1.86 3.61
C GLU A 119 12.97 -2.39 4.28
N GLU A 120 13.02 -2.41 5.61
CA GLU A 120 14.18 -2.92 6.36
C GLU A 120 14.34 -4.43 6.19
N SER A 121 13.24 -5.18 6.25
CA SER A 121 13.27 -6.64 6.17
C SER A 121 13.75 -7.12 4.80
N ILE A 122 13.25 -6.52 3.72
CA ILE A 122 13.65 -6.90 2.36
C ILE A 122 15.09 -6.47 2.06
N THR A 123 15.51 -5.30 2.55
CA THR A 123 16.88 -4.81 2.36
C THR A 123 17.87 -5.69 3.13
N ALA A 124 17.53 -6.11 4.35
CA ALA A 124 18.34 -7.06 5.11
C ALA A 124 18.51 -8.40 4.38
N LEU A 125 17.43 -8.90 3.75
CA LEU A 125 17.50 -10.11 2.93
C LEU A 125 18.48 -9.94 1.76
N VAL A 126 18.36 -8.86 0.98
CA VAL A 126 19.26 -8.60 -0.16
C VAL A 126 20.70 -8.36 0.29
N ALA A 127 20.91 -7.67 1.41
CA ALA A 127 22.22 -7.48 2.01
C ALA A 127 22.87 -8.80 2.43
N SER A 128 22.08 -9.77 2.94
CA SER A 128 22.60 -11.07 3.40
C SER A 128 23.20 -11.95 2.28
N ILE A 129 22.82 -11.70 1.03
CA ILE A 129 23.32 -12.42 -0.15
C ILE A 129 24.31 -11.58 -0.98
N SER A 130 24.60 -10.35 -0.56
CA SER A 130 25.51 -9.44 -1.25
C SER A 130 26.99 -9.87 -1.09
N PRO A 131 27.88 -9.58 -2.07
CA PRO A 131 27.61 -8.85 -3.31
C PRO A 131 27.10 -9.77 -4.44
N VAL A 132 25.99 -9.38 -5.06
CA VAL A 132 25.45 -10.04 -6.26
C VAL A 132 25.98 -9.33 -7.51
N SER A 133 26.26 -10.05 -8.60
CA SER A 133 26.68 -9.43 -9.87
C SER A 133 25.63 -8.45 -10.40
N TYR A 134 26.06 -7.31 -10.98
CA TYR A 134 25.17 -6.33 -11.64
C TYR A 134 24.20 -6.96 -12.65
N ARG A 135 24.55 -8.11 -13.23
CA ARG A 135 23.71 -8.84 -14.22
C ARG A 135 22.44 -9.46 -13.64
N ALA A 136 22.34 -9.58 -12.31
CA ALA A 136 21.16 -10.12 -11.66
C ALA A 136 20.05 -9.08 -11.43
N PHE A 137 20.31 -7.81 -11.74
CA PHE A 137 19.38 -6.70 -11.54
C PHE A 137 18.79 -6.26 -12.89
N PRO A 138 17.55 -5.71 -12.92
CA PRO A 138 16.74 -5.33 -11.77
C PRO A 138 16.12 -6.52 -11.03
N LEU A 139 16.13 -6.47 -9.70
CA LEU A 139 15.34 -7.40 -8.87
C LEU A 139 14.04 -6.73 -8.46
N ARG A 140 12.93 -7.46 -8.58
CA ARG A 140 11.59 -6.97 -8.27
C ARG A 140 10.88 -8.01 -7.41
N LEU A 141 10.75 -7.73 -6.13
CA LEU A 141 10.31 -8.69 -5.12
C LEU A 141 9.10 -8.15 -4.38
N TYR A 142 8.00 -8.89 -4.36
CA TYR A 142 6.78 -8.47 -3.68
C TYR A 142 6.19 -9.54 -2.79
N GLN A 143 5.32 -9.11 -1.87
CA GLN A 143 4.46 -10.00 -1.11
C GLN A 143 3.06 -9.40 -1.05
N ILE A 144 2.08 -10.25 -0.69
CA ILE A 144 0.76 -9.80 -0.26
C ILE A 144 0.57 -10.37 1.14
N SER A 145 0.69 -9.51 2.15
CA SER A 145 0.66 -9.94 3.54
C SER A 145 -0.02 -8.92 4.44
N THR A 146 -0.48 -9.40 5.59
CA THR A 146 -1.14 -8.59 6.61
C THR A 146 -0.15 -7.61 7.23
N LYS A 147 -0.58 -6.36 7.37
CA LYS A 147 0.17 -5.27 7.98
C LYS A 147 -0.58 -4.74 9.20
N PHE A 148 0.17 -4.15 10.11
CA PHE A 148 -0.36 -3.58 11.34
C PHE A 148 0.07 -2.12 11.47
N ARG A 149 -0.90 -1.22 11.66
CA ARG A 149 -0.65 0.19 12.02
C ARG A 149 -1.55 0.52 13.19
N ASP A 150 -1.01 1.05 14.28
CA ASP A 150 -1.79 1.45 15.45
C ASP A 150 -2.50 2.78 15.20
N GLU A 151 -3.44 2.76 14.28
CA GLU A 151 -4.22 3.92 13.89
C GLU A 151 -4.95 4.49 15.12
N MET A 152 -4.71 5.77 15.40
CA MET A 152 -5.23 6.43 16.60
C MET A 152 -6.76 6.51 16.58
N LYS A 153 -7.34 6.72 15.40
CA LYS A 153 -8.80 6.76 15.20
C LYS A 153 -9.19 5.94 13.97
N PRO A 154 -9.30 4.60 14.11
CA PRO A 154 -9.75 3.74 13.02
C PRO A 154 -11.15 4.16 12.58
N ARG A 155 -11.35 4.33 11.27
CA ARG A 155 -12.60 4.83 10.68
C ARG A 155 -12.82 4.22 9.30
N PHE A 156 -14.01 4.42 8.75
CA PHE A 156 -14.37 4.00 7.39
C PHE A 156 -14.25 2.49 7.13
N GLY A 157 -14.48 1.67 8.16
CA GLY A 157 -14.39 0.22 8.04
C GLY A 157 -12.98 -0.26 7.64
N LEU A 158 -12.89 -0.95 6.50
CA LEU A 158 -11.62 -1.49 5.99
C LEU A 158 -10.71 -0.43 5.34
N MET A 159 -11.19 0.79 5.10
CA MET A 159 -10.37 1.83 4.48
C MET A 159 -9.28 2.35 5.44
N ARG A 160 -9.58 2.44 6.74
CA ARG A 160 -8.66 2.89 7.78
C ARG A 160 -8.75 2.01 9.02
N ALA A 161 -8.34 0.75 8.82
CA ALA A 161 -8.23 -0.29 9.85
C ALA A 161 -6.80 -0.40 10.41
N LYS A 162 -6.65 -1.00 11.60
CA LYS A 162 -5.34 -1.29 12.19
C LYS A 162 -4.67 -2.49 11.57
N GLU A 163 -5.46 -3.50 11.21
CA GLU A 163 -5.03 -4.71 10.53
C GLU A 163 -5.60 -4.72 9.11
N PHE A 164 -4.74 -4.82 8.10
CA PHE A 164 -5.15 -4.76 6.70
C PHE A 164 -4.22 -5.55 5.79
N LEU A 165 -4.73 -5.98 4.63
CA LEU A 165 -3.93 -6.69 3.63
C LEU A 165 -3.33 -5.68 2.66
N MET A 166 -2.02 -5.77 2.45
CA MET A 166 -1.31 -4.91 1.53
C MET A 166 -0.43 -5.76 0.61
N LYS A 167 -0.39 -5.37 -0.66
CA LYS A 167 0.69 -5.75 -1.56
C LYS A 167 1.78 -4.71 -1.44
N ASP A 168 2.99 -5.14 -1.17
CA ASP A 168 4.21 -4.33 -1.10
C ASP A 168 5.25 -4.97 -2.01
N LEU A 169 5.71 -4.18 -2.99
CA LEU A 169 6.75 -4.53 -3.96
C LEU A 169 7.97 -3.66 -3.67
N TYR A 170 9.15 -4.26 -3.76
CA TYR A 170 10.43 -3.60 -3.59
C TYR A 170 11.32 -3.90 -4.78
N THR A 171 11.93 -2.87 -5.35
CA THR A 171 12.83 -3.00 -6.48
C THR A 171 14.25 -2.65 -6.07
N PHE A 172 15.22 -3.32 -6.70
CA PHE A 172 16.63 -3.07 -6.53
C PHE A 172 17.28 -2.93 -7.90
N ASP A 173 17.92 -1.81 -8.13
CA ASP A 173 18.47 -1.39 -9.41
C ASP A 173 19.93 -0.94 -9.22
N VAL A 174 20.75 -1.08 -10.28
CA VAL A 174 22.20 -0.79 -10.20
C VAL A 174 22.53 0.70 -10.27
N GLY A 175 21.59 1.52 -10.73
CA GLY A 175 21.78 2.94 -10.92
C GLY A 175 20.46 3.70 -10.87
N ARG A 176 20.56 5.04 -10.77
CA ARG A 176 19.38 5.92 -10.62
C ARG A 176 18.54 5.98 -11.90
N GLY A 177 19.18 5.89 -13.07
CA GLY A 177 18.48 5.84 -14.35
C GLY A 177 17.64 4.58 -14.47
N GLU A 178 18.24 3.44 -14.17
CA GLU A 178 17.59 2.13 -14.17
C GLU A 178 16.47 2.05 -13.12
N ALA A 179 16.66 2.61 -11.93
CA ALA A 179 15.61 2.71 -10.92
C ALA A 179 14.40 3.51 -11.42
N ARG A 180 14.64 4.58 -12.19
CA ARG A 180 13.57 5.38 -12.81
C ARG A 180 12.85 4.61 -13.92
N GLU A 181 13.57 3.86 -14.75
CA GLU A 181 12.96 2.99 -15.76
C GLU A 181 12.07 1.93 -15.10
N THR A 182 12.58 1.24 -14.06
CA THR A 182 11.80 0.29 -13.27
C THR A 182 10.59 0.97 -12.61
N TYR A 183 10.72 2.19 -12.12
CA TYR A 183 9.61 2.96 -11.56
C TYR A 183 8.48 3.17 -12.57
N GLU A 184 8.81 3.60 -13.79
CA GLU A 184 7.80 3.80 -14.83
C GLU A 184 7.14 2.49 -15.27
N GLU A 185 7.91 1.40 -15.38
CA GLU A 185 7.37 0.08 -15.71
C GLU A 185 6.36 -0.42 -14.65
N VAL A 186 6.66 -0.22 -13.36
CA VAL A 186 5.74 -0.60 -12.28
C VAL A 186 4.51 0.31 -12.27
N ASN A 187 4.66 1.61 -12.51
CA ASN A 187 3.54 2.56 -12.62
C ASN A 187 2.60 2.19 -13.79
N GLU A 188 3.16 1.73 -14.91
CA GLU A 188 2.39 1.22 -16.05
C GLU A 188 1.67 -0.09 -15.71
N ALA A 189 2.30 -0.98 -14.93
CA ALA A 189 1.63 -2.19 -14.42
C ALA A 189 0.46 -1.84 -13.48
N TYR A 190 0.61 -0.81 -12.63
CA TYR A 190 -0.48 -0.28 -11.81
C TYR A 190 -1.61 0.30 -12.65
N ARG A 191 -1.28 1.07 -13.70
CA ARG A 191 -2.25 1.64 -14.65
C ARG A 191 -3.14 0.53 -15.24
N LYS A 192 -2.51 -0.52 -15.79
CA LYS A 192 -3.24 -1.67 -16.35
C LYS A 192 -4.06 -2.43 -15.31
N LEU A 193 -3.56 -2.54 -14.07
CA LEU A 193 -4.31 -3.14 -12.97
C LEU A 193 -5.57 -2.35 -12.66
N PHE A 194 -5.47 -1.03 -12.51
CA PHE A 194 -6.64 -0.19 -12.19
C PHE A 194 -7.63 -0.10 -13.35
N ASP A 195 -7.14 -0.07 -14.60
CA ASP A 195 -7.99 -0.21 -15.79
C ASP A 195 -8.79 -1.52 -15.75
N ALA A 196 -8.17 -2.63 -15.33
CA ALA A 196 -8.83 -3.93 -15.20
C ALA A 196 -9.79 -4.03 -13.99
N VAL A 197 -9.53 -3.26 -12.92
CA VAL A 197 -10.48 -3.11 -11.80
C VAL A 197 -11.75 -2.38 -12.25
N GLY A 198 -11.63 -1.47 -13.23
CA GLY A 198 -12.77 -0.80 -13.86
C GLY A 198 -13.40 0.31 -13.03
N VAL A 199 -12.70 0.80 -12.00
CA VAL A 199 -13.09 1.96 -11.20
C VAL A 199 -12.24 3.16 -11.63
N GLY A 200 -12.89 4.30 -11.89
CA GLY A 200 -12.18 5.52 -12.26
C GLY A 200 -11.18 5.93 -11.18
N TYR A 201 -9.95 6.25 -11.59
CA TYR A 201 -8.88 6.60 -10.66
C TYR A 201 -8.10 7.81 -11.17
N VAL A 202 -7.40 8.48 -10.26
CA VAL A 202 -6.50 9.60 -10.56
C VAL A 202 -5.13 9.29 -10.01
N LYS A 203 -4.10 9.48 -10.84
CA LYS A 203 -2.69 9.46 -10.42
C LYS A 203 -2.26 10.88 -10.09
N VAL A 204 -1.73 11.10 -8.89
CA VAL A 204 -1.24 12.41 -8.44
C VAL A 204 0.19 12.30 -7.92
N ARG A 205 0.95 13.39 -7.95
CA ARG A 205 2.22 13.49 -7.21
C ARG A 205 1.94 13.54 -5.71
N GLY A 206 2.61 12.67 -4.96
CA GLY A 206 2.49 12.56 -3.51
C GLY A 206 3.68 13.18 -2.78
N ASP A 207 3.58 13.26 -1.45
CA ASP A 207 4.75 13.49 -0.60
C ASP A 207 5.53 12.17 -0.41
N THR A 208 6.84 12.27 -0.24
CA THR A 208 7.70 11.12 0.08
C THR A 208 7.66 10.75 1.57
N GLY A 209 7.24 11.69 2.43
CA GLY A 209 6.98 11.49 3.85
C GLY A 209 8.12 10.81 4.60
N THR A 210 7.78 9.96 5.58
CA THR A 210 8.74 9.23 6.41
C THR A 210 9.44 8.08 5.67
N ILE A 211 8.79 7.56 4.62
CA ILE A 211 9.36 6.55 3.71
C ILE A 211 10.59 7.14 3.01
N GLY A 212 10.57 8.43 2.68
CA GLY A 212 11.64 9.19 2.04
C GLY A 212 11.80 8.85 0.56
N GLY A 213 12.79 9.47 -0.09
CA GLY A 213 13.03 9.27 -1.52
C GLY A 213 13.09 10.59 -2.29
N SER A 214 13.14 10.49 -3.61
CA SER A 214 13.20 11.64 -4.52
C SER A 214 11.88 11.91 -5.26
N GLU A 215 11.06 10.88 -5.45
CA GLU A 215 9.86 10.96 -6.28
C GLU A 215 8.79 9.99 -5.76
N SER A 216 7.53 10.44 -5.71
CA SER A 216 6.40 9.58 -5.38
C SER A 216 5.13 9.94 -6.14
N HIS A 217 4.29 8.92 -6.35
CA HIS A 217 2.97 9.07 -6.96
C HIS A 217 1.96 8.21 -6.22
N GLU A 218 0.79 8.81 -5.99
CA GLU A 218 -0.36 8.21 -5.35
C GLU A 218 -1.45 7.92 -6.38
N TYR A 219 -2.19 6.86 -6.15
CA TYR A 219 -3.34 6.46 -6.96
C TYR A 219 -4.58 6.53 -6.08
N HIS A 220 -5.56 7.30 -6.54
CA HIS A 220 -6.76 7.63 -5.76
C HIS A 220 -8.03 7.23 -6.48
N PHE A 221 -9.00 6.72 -5.73
CA PHE A 221 -10.38 6.61 -6.18
C PHE A 221 -11.14 7.89 -5.77
N PRO A 222 -11.69 8.68 -6.71
CA PRO A 222 -12.41 9.90 -6.39
C PRO A 222 -13.65 9.62 -5.55
N SER A 223 -13.75 10.24 -4.37
CA SER A 223 -14.89 10.06 -3.46
C SER A 223 -14.92 11.17 -2.41
N GLU A 224 -16.11 11.64 -2.04
CA GLU A 224 -16.30 12.69 -1.03
C GLU A 224 -15.81 12.30 0.37
N VAL A 225 -15.76 11.00 0.69
CA VAL A 225 -15.22 10.51 1.97
C VAL A 225 -13.70 10.34 1.96
N GLY A 226 -13.07 10.62 0.81
CA GLY A 226 -11.62 10.62 0.65
C GLY A 226 -10.95 11.59 1.63
N GLU A 227 -9.85 11.14 2.23
CA GLU A 227 -9.13 11.95 3.22
C GLU A 227 -8.18 12.94 2.56
N ASP A 228 -7.76 12.64 1.33
CA ASP A 228 -6.83 13.44 0.56
C ASP A 228 -7.59 14.39 -0.37
N GLN A 229 -7.07 15.61 -0.49
CA GLN A 229 -7.54 16.58 -1.48
C GLN A 229 -6.64 16.53 -2.70
N LEU A 230 -7.22 16.27 -3.87
CA LEU A 230 -6.51 16.16 -5.13
C LEU A 230 -6.69 17.42 -5.95
N VAL A 231 -5.61 17.92 -6.53
CA VAL A 231 -5.62 19.04 -7.49
C VAL A 231 -5.27 18.51 -8.86
N CYS A 232 -6.17 18.63 -9.83
CA CYS A 232 -5.95 18.17 -11.21
C CYS A 232 -6.03 19.33 -12.19
N CYS A 233 -5.02 19.49 -13.04
CA CYS A 233 -5.02 20.53 -14.07
C CYS A 233 -5.77 20.08 -15.33
N GLY A 234 -6.73 20.88 -15.78
CA GLY A 234 -7.52 20.61 -16.99
C GLY A 234 -6.75 20.78 -18.31
N GLU A 235 -5.57 21.44 -18.29
CA GLU A 235 -4.79 21.71 -19.51
C GLU A 235 -3.63 20.75 -19.74
N CYS A 236 -2.93 20.31 -18.68
CA CYS A 236 -1.82 19.35 -18.80
C CYS A 236 -2.18 17.95 -18.31
N GLY A 237 -3.33 17.75 -17.66
CA GLY A 237 -3.75 16.45 -17.12
C GLY A 237 -2.96 15.98 -15.90
N MET A 238 -2.00 16.78 -15.42
CA MET A 238 -1.22 16.46 -14.23
C MET A 238 -2.06 16.61 -12.96
N GLY A 239 -1.80 15.72 -12.00
CA GLY A 239 -2.42 15.73 -10.68
C GLY A 239 -1.39 15.89 -9.57
N TRP A 240 -1.79 16.54 -8.49
CA TRP A 240 -1.01 16.69 -7.26
C TRP A 240 -1.91 16.40 -6.06
N ASN A 241 -1.36 15.76 -5.03
CA ASN A 241 -1.92 15.90 -3.70
C ASN A 241 -1.87 17.39 -3.33
N GLN A 242 -2.91 17.92 -2.70
CA GLN A 242 -3.03 19.34 -2.36
C GLN A 242 -1.84 19.84 -1.51
N GLU A 243 -1.22 18.97 -0.71
CA GLU A 243 -0.01 19.28 0.06
C GLU A 243 1.20 19.58 -0.84
N MET A 244 1.24 19.02 -2.05
CA MET A 244 2.32 19.16 -3.03
C MET A 244 2.04 20.23 -4.10
N PHE A 245 0.85 20.84 -4.10
CA PHE A 245 0.46 21.78 -5.15
C PHE A 245 1.03 23.18 -4.91
N GLY A 246 2.11 23.52 -5.63
CA GLY A 246 2.71 24.86 -5.66
C GLY A 246 2.32 25.73 -6.86
N GLY A 247 1.46 25.22 -7.75
CA GLY A 247 1.12 25.84 -9.04
C GLY A 247 1.34 24.90 -10.23
N CYS A 248 0.65 25.14 -11.34
CA CYS A 248 0.85 24.40 -12.59
C CYS A 248 1.67 25.24 -13.57
N GLU A 249 2.76 24.70 -14.10
CA GLU A 249 3.64 25.38 -15.06
C GLU A 249 2.91 25.76 -16.37
N ARG A 250 1.85 25.04 -16.73
CA ARG A 250 1.10 25.26 -17.98
C ARG A 250 0.01 26.31 -17.85
N CYS A 251 -0.86 26.18 -16.85
CA CYS A 251 -2.03 27.05 -16.68
C CYS A 251 -1.86 28.11 -15.59
N GLY A 252 -0.71 28.15 -14.90
CA GLY A 252 -0.47 29.03 -13.75
C GLY A 252 -1.38 28.77 -12.55
N GLY A 253 -2.14 27.67 -12.55
CA GLY A 253 -3.17 27.37 -11.55
C GLY A 253 -4.58 27.90 -11.88
N ALA A 254 -4.78 28.55 -13.04
CA ALA A 254 -6.08 29.11 -13.43
C ALA A 254 -7.13 28.04 -13.79
N ASN A 255 -6.69 26.91 -14.35
CA ASN A 255 -7.56 25.81 -14.77
C ASN A 255 -7.24 24.52 -13.98
N VAL A 256 -7.60 24.52 -12.70
CA VAL A 256 -7.44 23.35 -11.81
C VAL A 256 -8.77 22.98 -11.16
N SER A 257 -9.04 21.68 -11.09
CA SER A 257 -10.16 21.10 -10.36
C SER A 257 -9.67 20.52 -9.03
N ARG A 258 -10.55 20.51 -8.04
CA ARG A 258 -10.28 19.92 -6.72
C ARG A 258 -11.34 18.87 -6.41
N GLN A 259 -10.90 17.73 -5.91
CA GLN A 259 -11.79 16.65 -5.49
C GLN A 259 -11.16 15.85 -4.36
N ALA A 260 -11.99 15.27 -3.50
CA ALA A 260 -11.53 14.33 -2.49
C ALA A 260 -11.19 12.96 -3.12
N GLY A 261 -10.19 12.28 -2.55
CA GLY A 261 -9.68 11.00 -3.05
C GLY A 261 -9.39 10.01 -1.93
N ILE A 262 -9.63 8.72 -2.20
CA ILE A 262 -9.21 7.61 -1.35
C ILE A 262 -7.94 7.01 -1.92
N GLU A 263 -6.80 7.17 -1.24
CA GLU A 263 -5.53 6.58 -1.66
C GLU A 263 -5.60 5.05 -1.61
N VAL A 264 -5.52 4.40 -2.78
CA VAL A 264 -5.52 2.93 -2.91
C VAL A 264 -4.14 2.35 -3.19
N ALA A 265 -3.20 3.18 -3.66
CA ALA A 265 -1.84 2.79 -3.99
C ALA A 265 -0.86 3.97 -3.89
N HIS A 266 0.41 3.64 -3.65
CA HIS A 266 1.50 4.60 -3.61
C HIS A 266 2.78 3.97 -4.17
N ALA A 267 3.50 4.69 -5.02
CA ALA A 267 4.77 4.30 -5.60
C ALA A 267 5.87 5.32 -5.23
N PHE A 268 7.02 4.86 -4.75
CA PHE A 268 8.16 5.68 -4.32
C PHE A 268 9.46 5.25 -5.01
N ILE A 269 10.29 6.23 -5.38
CA ILE A 269 11.73 6.02 -5.60
C ILE A 269 12.44 6.35 -4.29
N LEU A 270 13.04 5.34 -3.66
CA LEU A 270 13.70 5.44 -2.35
C LEU A 270 15.19 5.80 -2.43
N ASP A 271 15.75 5.86 -3.64
CA ASP A 271 17.19 5.99 -3.88
C ASP A 271 18.00 4.95 -3.08
N ASP A 272 19.07 5.35 -2.41
CA ASP A 272 19.95 4.49 -1.63
C ASP A 272 19.65 4.52 -0.12
N LYS A 273 18.51 5.07 0.31
CA LYS A 273 18.20 5.32 1.73
C LYS A 273 18.41 4.09 2.63
N TYR A 274 17.82 2.96 2.24
CA TYR A 274 17.90 1.71 3.01
C TYR A 274 19.14 0.90 2.62
N SER A 275 19.44 0.78 1.33
CA SER A 275 20.56 -0.01 0.84
C SER A 275 21.91 0.49 1.37
N LYS A 276 22.10 1.82 1.48
CA LYS A 276 23.31 2.43 2.04
C LYS A 276 23.48 2.14 3.53
N THR A 277 22.42 2.27 4.31
CA THR A 277 22.44 2.06 5.77
C THR A 277 22.54 0.58 6.15
N MET A 278 21.98 -0.29 5.33
CA MET A 278 21.93 -1.74 5.56
C MET A 278 23.00 -2.54 4.82
N GLY A 279 23.79 -1.88 3.97
CA GLY A 279 24.88 -2.50 3.24
C GLY A 279 24.45 -3.40 2.08
N ALA A 280 23.27 -3.17 1.50
CA ALA A 280 22.83 -3.89 0.30
C ALA A 280 23.57 -3.38 -0.93
N LYS A 281 24.46 -4.22 -1.48
CA LYS A 281 25.41 -3.85 -2.54
C LYS A 281 25.40 -4.86 -3.69
N PHE A 282 25.85 -4.41 -4.86
CA PHE A 282 26.12 -5.27 -6.01
C PHE A 282 27.58 -5.13 -6.47
N LEU A 283 28.07 -6.12 -7.20
CA LEU A 283 29.39 -6.08 -7.85
C LEU A 283 29.24 -5.44 -9.23
N ALA A 284 29.77 -4.22 -9.38
CA ALA A 284 29.72 -3.47 -10.63
C ALA A 284 30.68 -4.07 -11.70
N LYS A 285 30.58 -3.57 -12.95
CA LYS A 285 31.41 -4.05 -14.08
C LYS A 285 32.92 -3.92 -13.83
N ASN A 286 33.33 -2.96 -13.00
CA ASN A 286 34.70 -2.72 -12.58
C ASN A 286 35.17 -3.66 -11.44
N GLY A 287 34.32 -4.59 -10.99
CA GLY A 287 34.63 -5.51 -9.89
C GLY A 287 34.56 -4.86 -8.50
N LYS A 288 34.06 -3.63 -8.36
CA LYS A 288 33.92 -2.94 -7.08
C LYS A 288 32.48 -3.03 -6.55
N PRO A 289 32.29 -3.11 -5.22
CA PRO A 289 30.97 -3.06 -4.62
C PRO A 289 30.36 -1.66 -4.72
N GLU A 290 29.15 -1.56 -5.26
CA GLU A 290 28.36 -0.33 -5.36
C GLU A 290 26.98 -0.51 -4.69
N THR A 291 26.37 0.58 -4.25
CA THR A 291 25.11 0.55 -3.48
C THR A 291 23.92 0.49 -4.42
N LEU A 292 22.96 -0.39 -4.11
CA LEU A 292 21.73 -0.54 -4.90
C LEU A 292 20.82 0.69 -4.76
N GLN A 293 20.15 1.08 -5.83
CA GLN A 293 19.01 2.01 -5.79
C GLN A 293 17.72 1.21 -5.55
N MET A 294 16.79 1.79 -4.83
CA MET A 294 15.56 1.12 -4.40
C MET A 294 14.31 1.89 -4.80
N GLY A 295 13.23 1.13 -5.03
CA GLY A 295 11.87 1.65 -5.08
C GLY A 295 10.94 0.81 -4.20
N CYS A 296 9.84 1.40 -3.73
CA CYS A 296 8.77 0.65 -3.06
C CYS A 296 7.39 1.03 -3.58
N TYR A 297 6.50 0.04 -3.66
CA TYR A 297 5.22 0.18 -4.32
C TYR A 297 4.14 -0.56 -3.53
N GLY A 298 3.21 0.18 -2.93
CA GLY A 298 2.12 -0.30 -2.09
C GLY A 298 0.77 -0.33 -2.82
N ILE A 299 -0.07 -1.34 -2.57
CA ILE A 299 -1.51 -1.37 -2.89
C ILE A 299 -2.23 -1.88 -1.64
N GLY A 300 -3.15 -1.10 -1.10
CA GLY A 300 -3.99 -1.54 0.01
C GLY A 300 -5.08 -2.47 -0.51
N VAL A 301 -4.88 -3.79 -0.46
CA VAL A 301 -5.79 -4.76 -1.09
C VAL A 301 -7.16 -4.79 -0.40
N THR A 302 -7.21 -4.75 0.93
CA THR A 302 -8.50 -4.63 1.65
C THR A 302 -9.14 -3.27 1.47
N ARG A 303 -8.33 -2.20 1.40
CA ARG A 303 -8.79 -0.84 1.13
C ARG A 303 -9.40 -0.73 -0.27
N LEU A 304 -8.79 -1.35 -1.28
CA LEU A 304 -9.26 -1.39 -2.66
C LEU A 304 -10.70 -1.91 -2.76
N LEU A 305 -11.02 -2.98 -2.02
CA LEU A 305 -12.39 -3.51 -1.99
C LEU A 305 -13.38 -2.54 -1.35
N ALA A 306 -13.00 -1.87 -0.27
CA ALA A 306 -13.88 -0.91 0.41
C ALA A 306 -14.07 0.37 -0.41
N ALA A 307 -13.00 0.90 -0.97
CA ALA A 307 -13.04 2.05 -1.88
C ALA A 307 -13.89 1.75 -3.11
N GLY A 308 -13.79 0.55 -3.69
CA GLY A 308 -14.63 0.13 -4.82
C GLY A 308 -16.12 -0.07 -4.51
N VAL A 309 -16.49 -0.19 -3.23
CA VAL A 309 -17.92 -0.16 -2.80
C VAL A 309 -18.38 1.27 -2.49
N GLU A 310 -17.45 2.14 -2.12
CA GLU A 310 -17.74 3.53 -1.81
C GLU A 310 -18.16 4.30 -3.06
N VAL A 311 -17.31 4.25 -4.10
CA VAL A 311 -17.52 4.86 -5.42
C VAL A 311 -18.64 4.15 -6.16
#